data_AF-A0A8J7DUH4-F1
#
_entry.id   AF-A0A8J7DUH4-F1
#
_cell.length_a   1.000
_cell.length_b   1.000
_cell.length_c   1.000
_cell.angle_alpha   90.00
_cell.angle_beta   90.00
_cell.angle_gamma   90.00
#
_symmetry.space_group_name_H-M   'P 1'
#
loop_
_entity.id
_entity.type
_entity.pdbx_description
1 polymer ?
#
loop_
_entity_poly.entity_id
_entity_poly.type
_entity_poly.pdbx_seq_one_letter_code
_entity_poly.pdbx_strand_id
1 'polypeptide(L)' 'MSPSPAPSTRAALAPGQLRRIHHLALNVKDMAASRQFYGDLLGLRELTGDEVDDTLKDLVATGKVANFVLPDGLILD' A
#
# COMPACT_ATOMS: atom_id res chain seq x y z
N MET A 1 41.79 -23.09 -25.14
CA MET A 1 41.35 -21.96 -24.29
C MET A 1 39.88 -21.71 -24.62
N SER A 2 38.97 -22.12 -23.74
CA SER A 2 37.53 -21.82 -23.91
C SER A 2 37.27 -20.38 -23.48
N PRO A 3 36.44 -19.60 -24.20
CA PRO A 3 36.15 -18.23 -23.82
C PRO A 3 35.34 -18.20 -22.53
N SER A 4 35.71 -17.29 -21.62
CA SER A 4 34.96 -17.01 -20.39
C SER A 4 33.58 -16.44 -20.76
N PRO A 5 32.48 -16.86 -20.13
CA PRO A 5 31.16 -16.33 -20.44
C PRO A 5 31.12 -14.82 -20.13
N ALA A 6 30.60 -14.05 -21.08
CA ALA A 6 30.38 -12.61 -20.90
C ALA A 6 29.40 -12.38 -19.73
N PRO A 7 29.59 -11.32 -18.92
CA PRO A 7 28.69 -11.04 -17.80
C PRO A 7 27.28 -10.78 -18.34
N SER A 8 26.32 -11.57 -17.86
CA SER A 8 24.90 -11.37 -18.16
C SER A 8 24.43 -10.14 -17.38
N THR A 9 24.15 -9.04 -18.10
CA THR A 9 23.63 -7.81 -17.50
C THR A 9 22.22 -8.08 -16.99
N ARG A 10 22.04 -8.10 -15.66
CA ARG A 10 20.72 -8.26 -15.06
C ARG A 10 19.90 -7.01 -15.35
N ALA A 11 18.68 -7.19 -15.86
CA ALA A 11 17.76 -6.08 -16.06
C ALA A 11 17.54 -5.33 -14.74
N ALA A 12 17.67 -4.01 -14.80
CA ALA A 12 17.43 -3.10 -13.69
C ALA A 12 16.46 -2.01 -14.14
N LEU A 13 15.69 -1.48 -13.19
CA LEU A 13 14.80 -0.36 -13.47
C LEU A 13 15.63 0.92 -13.61
N ALA A 14 15.30 1.73 -14.61
CA ALA A 14 15.84 3.06 -14.76
C ALA A 14 15.25 4.01 -13.70
N PRO A 15 16.01 5.04 -13.27
CA PRO A 15 15.49 6.08 -12.40
C PRO A 15 14.18 6.68 -12.95
N GLY A 16 13.17 6.81 -12.09
CA GLY A 16 11.86 7.36 -12.46
C GLY A 16 10.84 6.35 -12.99
N GLN A 17 11.21 5.07 -13.22
CA GLN A 17 10.22 4.03 -13.57
C GLN A 17 9.28 3.70 -12.38
N LEU A 18 9.81 3.71 -11.16
CA LEU A 18 9.02 3.71 -9.93
C LEU A 18 8.95 5.14 -9.41
N ARG A 19 7.77 5.78 -9.58
CA ARG A 19 7.60 7.21 -9.33
C ARG A 19 7.20 7.55 -7.90
N ARG A 20 6.47 6.64 -7.24
CA ARG A 20 5.95 6.81 -5.88
C ARG A 20 5.57 5.47 -5.29
N ILE A 21 5.43 5.44 -3.97
CA ILE A 21 4.72 4.36 -3.27
C ILE A 21 3.21 4.60 -3.52
N HIS A 22 2.50 3.55 -3.95
CA HIS A 22 1.07 3.64 -4.21
C HIS A 22 0.24 3.33 -2.96
N HIS A 23 0.62 2.29 -2.24
CA HIS A 23 -0.02 1.88 -0.99
C HIS A 23 1.02 1.27 -0.04
N LEU A 24 0.73 1.30 1.26
CA LEU A 24 1.49 0.65 2.32
C LEU A 24 0.52 -0.15 3.20
N ALA A 25 0.67 -1.47 3.23
CA ALA A 25 -0.18 -2.35 4.03
C ALA A 25 0.50 -2.73 5.35
N LEU A 26 -0.22 -2.60 6.47
CA LEU A 26 0.26 -2.93 7.81
C LEU A 26 -0.61 -4.02 8.43
N ASN A 27 0.01 -5.12 8.85
CA ASN A 27 -0.68 -6.08 9.70
C ASN A 27 -0.79 -5.52 11.11
N VAL A 28 -2.01 -5.33 11.57
CA VAL A 28 -2.30 -4.83 12.91
C VAL A 28 -2.90 -5.91 13.78
N LYS A 29 -2.60 -5.85 15.08
CA LYS A 29 -3.14 -6.80 16.06
C LYS A 29 -4.62 -6.56 16.35
N ASP A 30 -5.03 -5.28 16.40
CA ASP A 30 -6.38 -4.85 16.73
C ASP A 30 -6.80 -3.76 15.73
N MET A 31 -7.80 -4.08 14.92
CA MET A 31 -8.28 -3.18 13.87
C MET A 31 -8.99 -1.95 14.46
N ALA A 32 -9.75 -2.11 15.54
CA ALA A 32 -10.48 -0.99 16.14
C ALA A 32 -9.53 0.04 16.73
N ALA A 33 -8.52 -0.43 17.50
CA ALA A 33 -7.49 0.44 18.05
C ALA A 33 -6.68 1.15 16.95
N SER A 34 -6.43 0.45 15.84
CA SER A 34 -5.68 1.02 14.71
C SER A 34 -6.49 2.09 13.98
N ARG A 35 -7.79 1.89 13.77
CA ARG A 35 -8.67 2.90 13.16
C ARG A 35 -8.77 4.16 14.02
N GLN A 36 -8.85 4.02 15.34
CA GLN A 36 -8.79 5.16 16.26
C GLN A 36 -7.44 5.89 16.17
N PHE A 37 -6.34 5.15 16.09
CA PHE A 37 -5.01 5.74 15.98
C PHE A 37 -4.83 6.51 14.66
N TYR A 38 -5.07 5.87 13.51
CA TYR A 38 -4.85 6.49 12.20
C TYR A 38 -5.93 7.51 11.84
N GLY A 39 -7.19 7.23 12.15
CA GLY A 39 -8.32 8.09 11.84
C GLY A 39 -8.46 9.25 12.83
N ASP A 40 -8.66 8.94 14.11
CA ASP A 40 -9.04 9.96 15.10
C ASP A 40 -7.82 10.73 15.63
N LEU A 41 -6.73 10.02 15.98
CA LEU A 41 -5.55 10.66 16.56
C LEU A 41 -4.67 11.34 15.51
N LEU A 42 -4.39 10.65 14.40
CA LEU A 42 -3.57 11.20 13.32
C LEU A 42 -4.37 12.01 12.29
N GLY A 43 -5.70 11.91 12.31
CA GLY A 43 -6.58 12.69 11.43
C GLY A 43 -6.59 12.20 9.98
N LEU A 44 -6.18 10.96 9.71
CA LEU A 44 -6.24 10.42 8.35
C LEU A 44 -7.69 10.11 7.96
N ARG A 45 -8.03 10.37 6.70
CA ARG A 45 -9.38 10.13 6.20
C ARG A 45 -9.53 8.68 5.78
N GLU A 46 -10.42 7.95 6.46
CA GLU A 46 -10.80 6.60 6.06
C GLU A 46 -11.61 6.63 4.75
N LEU A 47 -11.31 5.71 3.84
CA LEU A 47 -12.07 5.49 2.61
C LEU A 47 -13.27 4.61 2.92
N THR A 48 -14.44 5.00 2.41
CA THR A 48 -15.70 4.28 2.67
C THR A 48 -16.55 4.17 1.41
N GLY A 49 -17.45 3.19 1.37
CA GLY A 49 -18.41 3.01 0.28
C GLY A 49 -17.73 2.89 -1.09
N ASP A 50 -18.09 3.79 -2.00
CA ASP A 50 -17.61 3.79 -3.39
C ASP A 50 -16.15 4.25 -3.55
N GLU A 51 -15.54 4.81 -2.49
CA GLU A 51 -14.12 5.18 -2.50
C GLU A 51 -13.18 3.98 -2.32
N VAL A 52 -13.69 2.85 -1.85
CA VAL A 52 -12.94 1.61 -1.68
C VAL A 52 -12.93 0.86 -3.02
N ASP A 53 -11.76 0.36 -3.41
CA ASP A 53 -11.61 -0.48 -4.62
C ASP A 53 -12.54 -1.69 -4.56
N ASP A 54 -13.15 -2.05 -5.68
CA ASP A 54 -14.12 -3.15 -5.76
C ASP A 54 -13.56 -4.48 -5.23
N THR A 55 -12.25 -4.69 -5.35
CA THR A 55 -11.58 -5.90 -4.86
C THR A 55 -11.44 -5.96 -3.33
N LEU A 56 -11.63 -4.84 -2.62
CA LEU A 56 -11.43 -4.71 -1.17
C LEU A 56 -12.74 -4.51 -0.39
N LYS A 57 -13.86 -4.20 -1.06
CA LYS A 57 -15.15 -3.88 -0.42
C LYS A 57 -15.58 -4.91 0.63
N ASP A 58 -15.48 -6.20 0.32
CA ASP A 58 -15.86 -7.28 1.25
C ASP A 58 -14.94 -7.35 2.48
N LEU A 59 -13.64 -7.07 2.30
CA LEU A 59 -12.67 -7.05 3.39
C LEU A 59 -12.89 -5.87 4.33
N VAL A 60 -13.27 -4.71 3.78
CA VAL A 60 -13.66 -3.54 4.56
C VAL A 60 -14.98 -3.79 5.29
N ALA A 61 -15.98 -4.38 4.61
CA ALA A 61 -17.28 -4.70 5.21
C ALA A 61 -17.17 -5.68 6.38
N THR A 62 -16.23 -6.63 6.31
CA THR A 62 -15.94 -7.58 7.39
C THR A 62 -15.01 -7.02 8.47
N GLY A 63 -14.54 -5.78 8.32
CA GLY A 63 -13.61 -5.13 9.26
C GLY A 63 -12.21 -5.75 9.26
N LYS A 64 -11.83 -6.47 8.19
CA LYS A 64 -10.52 -7.09 8.04
C LYS A 64 -9.47 -6.13 7.49
N VAL A 65 -9.90 -5.09 6.77
CA VAL A 65 -9.06 -4.04 6.19
C VAL A 65 -9.72 -2.68 6.46
N ALA A 66 -8.90 -1.64 6.62
CA ALA A 66 -9.36 -0.25 6.63
C ALA A 66 -8.36 0.60 5.85
N ASN A 67 -8.84 1.30 4.82
CA ASN A 67 -7.97 2.09 3.96
C ASN A 67 -8.02 3.56 4.36
N PHE A 68 -6.87 4.20 4.52
CA PHE A 68 -6.75 5.63 4.79
C PHE A 68 -5.98 6.32 3.68
N VAL A 69 -6.40 7.53 3.32
CA VAL A 69 -5.70 8.35 2.31
C VAL A 69 -4.88 9.45 2.97
N LEU A 70 -3.61 9.54 2.59
CA LEU A 70 -2.73 10.64 2.97
C LEU A 70 -2.88 11.82 2.00
N PRO A 71 -2.47 13.05 2.38
CA PRO A 71 -2.62 14.24 1.53
C PRO A 71 -1.95 14.15 0.15
N ASP A 72 -0.93 13.31 -0.02
CA ASP A 72 -0.22 13.08 -1.29
C ASP A 72 -0.84 11.94 -2.13
N GLY A 73 -1.95 11.36 -1.66
CA GLY A 73 -2.65 10.26 -2.30
C GLY A 73 -2.00 8.90 -2.13
N LEU A 74 -1.06 8.72 -1.18
CA LEU A 74 -0.66 7.41 -0.69
C LEU A 74 -1.82 6.79 0.11
N ILE A 75 -2.07 5.50 -0.11
CA ILE A 75 -3.03 4.73 0.67
C ILE A 75 -2.31 3.94 1.78
N LEU A 76 -2.87 3.95 2.97
CA LEU A 76 -2.48 3.09 4.08
C LEU A 76 -3.56 2.02 4.27
N ASP A 77 -3.16 0.74 4.26
CA ASP A 77 -4.07 -0.43 4.38
C ASP A 77 -3.87 -1.20 5.69
#